data_AF-A0A4Y7PZ20-F1
#
_entry.id   AF-A0A4Y7PZ20-F1
#
_cell.length_a   1.000
_cell.length_b   1.000
_cell.length_c   1.000
_cell.angle_alpha   90.00
_cell.angle_beta   90.00
_cell.angle_gamma   90.00
#
_symmetry.space_group_name_H-M   'P 1'
#
loop_
_entity.id
_entity.type
_entity.pdbx_description
1 polymer ?
#
loop_
_entity_poly.entity_id
_entity_poly.type
_entity_poly.pdbx_seq_one_letter_code
_entity_poly.pdbx_strand_id
1 'polypeptide(L)'
;MSTFPFLEVLRLGHVPYLSAPFTPWTTTNHLHTLHGGMMLICGQFRYVPLPALSVIHLHLDPHLPAHFAPNGILALEPLVVDFFTAHGKAIKKIVSRGVLTFFMKFLGHCDNLHDLMFEIHDDLALEPTDMLNLPQVKRIGILPRAQHSARPIVSDDIRPQWFRSYFPAVKVVRLMDKRMFRSEKESILRDWKNGMTHHGTRLEYPDGNEVSLATTEPTNDQRRYVQ
;
A
#
# COMPACT_ATOMS: atom_id res chain seq x y z
N MET A 1 2.69 26.51 24.17
CA MET A 1 2.75 25.25 24.94
C MET A 1 2.07 24.18 24.09
N SER A 2 2.73 23.06 23.80
CA SER A 2 2.09 21.94 23.11
C SER A 2 1.18 21.20 24.09
N THR A 3 -0.06 20.96 23.68
CA THR A 3 -1.07 20.29 24.50
C THR A 3 -0.79 18.78 24.67
N PHE A 4 0.10 18.20 23.85
CA PHE A 4 0.37 16.75 23.84
C PHE A 4 1.86 16.44 23.62
N PRO A 5 2.72 16.60 24.65
CA PRO A 5 4.18 16.45 24.50
C PRO A 5 4.62 15.02 24.14
N PHE A 6 3.81 14.00 24.42
CA PHE A 6 4.15 12.58 24.18
C PHE A 6 3.26 11.94 23.11
N LEU A 7 2.63 12.72 22.24
CA LEU A 7 1.78 12.17 21.20
C LEU A 7 2.62 11.40 20.17
N GLU A 8 2.48 10.08 20.14
CA GLU A 8 3.16 9.20 19.18
C GLU A 8 2.34 8.91 17.93
N VAL A 9 1.02 8.90 18.06
CA VAL A 9 0.11 8.51 16.97
C VAL A 9 -0.97 9.56 16.83
N LEU A 10 -1.03 10.20 15.66
CA LEU A 10 -2.09 11.12 15.30
C LEU A 10 -2.96 10.49 14.21
N ARG A 11 -4.24 10.33 14.53
CA ARG A 11 -5.27 9.87 13.60
C ARG A 11 -6.19 11.03 13.30
N LEU A 12 -6.11 11.55 12.08
CA LEU A 12 -7.01 12.58 11.59
C LEU A 12 -8.15 11.90 10.85
N GLY A 13 -9.28 11.76 11.55
CA GLY A 13 -10.53 11.36 10.93
C GLY A 13 -11.05 12.47 10.00
N HIS A 14 -12.01 12.11 9.15
CA HIS A 14 -12.75 13.11 8.41
C HIS A 14 -13.46 14.07 9.37
N VAL A 15 -13.15 15.36 9.25
CA VAL A 15 -13.87 16.42 9.93
C VAL A 15 -14.31 17.40 8.85
N PRO A 16 -15.62 17.48 8.53
CA PRO A 16 -16.12 18.28 7.41
C PRO A 16 -15.85 19.79 7.55
N TYR A 17 -15.45 20.26 8.74
CA TYR A 17 -15.21 21.67 9.05
C TYR A 17 -13.71 22.02 9.17
N LEU A 18 -12.79 21.09 8.90
CA LEU A 18 -11.35 21.36 8.91
C LEU A 18 -10.92 22.00 7.58
N SER A 19 -11.44 23.20 7.32
CA SER A 19 -11.02 24.08 6.21
C SER A 19 -9.88 25.03 6.61
N ALA A 20 -9.63 25.19 7.92
CA ALA A 20 -8.56 26.03 8.42
C ALA A 20 -7.25 25.23 8.56
N PRO A 21 -6.08 25.83 8.21
CA PRO A 21 -4.80 25.24 8.52
C PRO A 21 -4.71 25.01 10.02
N PHE A 22 -4.53 23.76 10.42
CA PHE A 22 -4.23 23.43 11.80
C PHE A 22 -2.90 24.12 12.14
N THR A 23 -2.89 24.99 13.14
CA THR A 23 -1.63 25.59 13.60
C THR A 23 -0.77 24.45 14.16
N PRO A 24 0.39 24.14 13.58
CA PRO A 24 1.18 23.01 14.04
C PRO A 24 1.50 23.17 15.52
N TRP A 25 1.29 22.11 16.29
CA TRP A 25 1.69 22.09 17.69
C TRP A 25 3.17 22.42 17.77
N THR A 26 3.54 23.31 18.69
CA THR A 26 4.92 23.77 18.84
C THR A 26 5.90 22.64 19.20
N THR A 27 5.42 21.43 19.51
CA THR A 27 6.27 20.23 19.66
C THR A 27 5.57 18.98 19.11
N THR A 28 6.02 18.50 17.95
CA THR A 28 5.66 17.21 17.32
C THR A 28 6.81 16.20 17.41
N ASN A 29 7.76 16.41 18.34
CA ASN A 29 9.01 15.66 18.43
C ASN A 29 8.85 14.15 18.63
N HIS A 30 7.70 13.71 19.17
CA HIS A 30 7.41 12.31 19.46
C HIS A 30 6.48 11.67 18.42
N LEU A 31 5.98 12.43 17.45
CA LEU A 31 4.96 11.96 16.53
C LEU A 31 5.56 10.96 15.55
N HIS A 32 5.30 9.68 15.81
CA HIS A 32 5.85 8.53 15.08
C HIS A 32 4.94 8.08 13.93
N THR A 33 3.63 8.17 14.13
CA THR A 33 2.62 7.67 13.18
C THR A 33 1.62 8.75 12.81
N LEU A 34 1.47 8.99 11.51
CA LEU A 34 0.39 9.79 10.95
C LEU A 34 -0.61 8.89 10.23
N HIS A 35 -1.90 9.13 10.46
CA HIS A 35 -2.97 8.43 9.76
C HIS A 35 -4.09 9.40 9.38
N GLY A 36 -4.47 9.41 8.11
CA GLY A 36 -5.60 10.21 7.63
C GLY A 36 -5.69 10.25 6.11
N GLY A 37 -6.50 11.19 5.62
CA GLY A 37 -6.60 11.48 4.19
C GLY A 37 -5.28 11.96 3.62
N MET A 38 -4.93 11.52 2.42
CA MET A 38 -3.65 11.85 1.77
C MET A 38 -3.44 13.36 1.69
N MET A 39 -4.46 14.10 1.25
CA MET A 39 -4.38 15.56 1.10
C MET A 39 -4.29 16.27 2.44
N LEU A 40 -5.05 15.78 3.43
CA LEU A 40 -5.01 16.32 4.77
C LEU A 40 -3.60 16.18 5.37
N ILE A 41 -3.02 14.98 5.30
CA ILE A 41 -1.70 14.69 5.85
C ILE A 41 -0.61 15.46 5.08
N CYS A 42 -0.53 15.31 3.76
CA CYS A 42 0.52 15.95 2.96
C CYS A 42 0.42 17.49 3.05
N GLY A 43 -0.79 18.04 2.95
CA GLY A 43 -0.99 19.49 3.00
C GLY A 43 -0.68 20.12 4.35
N GLN A 44 -1.05 19.47 5.46
CA GLN A 44 -0.86 20.02 6.81
C GLN A 44 0.58 19.86 7.30
N PHE A 45 1.21 18.72 7.00
CA PHE A 45 2.50 18.37 7.60
C PHE A 45 3.71 18.62 6.70
N ARG A 46 3.52 19.09 5.45
CA ARG A 46 4.63 19.34 4.50
C ARG A 46 5.80 20.17 5.05
N TYR A 47 5.53 21.13 5.94
CA TYR A 47 6.57 22.01 6.51
C TYR A 47 6.71 21.88 8.04
N VAL A 48 6.01 20.92 8.65
CA VAL A 48 6.05 20.70 10.10
C VAL A 48 7.21 19.76 10.41
N PRO A 49 8.19 20.10 11.27
CA PRO A 49 9.25 19.18 11.62
C PRO A 49 8.71 17.93 12.34
N LEU A 50 8.98 16.73 11.80
CA LEU A 50 8.53 15.45 12.36
C LEU A 50 9.71 14.48 12.55
N PRO A 51 10.63 14.76 13.49
CA PRO A 51 11.89 14.01 13.60
C PRO A 51 11.71 12.53 14.01
N ALA A 52 10.58 12.18 14.65
CA ALA A 52 10.28 10.81 15.05
C ALA A 52 9.40 10.05 14.04
N LEU A 53 8.95 10.69 12.96
CA LEU A 53 8.02 10.07 12.01
C LEU A 53 8.66 8.84 11.39
N SER A 54 7.95 7.72 11.44
CA SER A 54 8.40 6.46 10.84
C SER A 54 7.29 5.75 10.07
N VAL A 55 6.03 6.08 10.32
CA VAL A 55 4.88 5.38 9.76
C VAL A 55 3.85 6.37 9.25
N ILE A 56 3.40 6.19 8.00
CA ILE A 56 2.27 6.93 7.45
C ILE A 56 1.19 5.98 6.93
N HIS A 57 -0.05 6.29 7.26
CA HIS A 57 -1.24 5.60 6.78
C HIS A 57 -2.07 6.62 6.00
N LEU A 58 -2.14 6.46 4.68
CA LEU A 58 -2.83 7.36 3.77
C LEU A 58 -4.03 6.65 3.17
N HIS A 59 -5.18 7.30 3.16
CA HIS A 59 -6.36 6.85 2.45
C HIS A 59 -6.90 7.96 1.55
N LEU A 60 -7.76 7.59 0.60
CA LEU A 60 -8.44 8.57 -0.25
C LEU A 60 -9.26 9.53 0.64
N ASP A 61 -9.08 10.83 0.44
CA ASP A 61 -9.91 11.83 1.08
C ASP A 61 -11.35 11.71 0.53
N PRO A 62 -12.39 11.77 1.38
CA PRO A 62 -13.78 11.51 0.96
C PRO A 62 -14.34 12.55 -0.03
N HIS A 63 -13.73 13.73 -0.10
CA HIS A 63 -14.09 14.78 -1.07
C HIS A 63 -13.29 14.69 -2.37
N LEU A 64 -12.35 13.74 -2.47
CA LEU A 64 -11.72 13.47 -3.73
C LEU A 64 -12.60 12.50 -4.54
N PRO A 65 -13.37 12.93 -5.56
CA PRO A 65 -14.01 11.97 -6.46
C PRO A 65 -12.98 10.97 -7.00
N ALA A 66 -13.32 9.68 -6.97
CA ALA A 66 -12.52 8.60 -7.55
C ALA A 66 -12.19 8.78 -9.06
N HIS A 67 -12.77 9.82 -9.68
CA HIS A 67 -12.62 10.21 -11.08
C HIS A 67 -11.98 11.60 -11.23
N PHE A 68 -10.91 11.91 -10.49
CA PHE A 68 -10.14 13.10 -10.83
C PHE A 68 -9.57 12.95 -12.22
N ALA A 69 -10.11 13.78 -13.12
CA ALA A 69 -9.53 14.02 -14.42
C ALA A 69 -8.03 14.36 -14.25
N PRO A 70 -7.16 13.98 -15.20
CA PRO A 70 -5.71 14.17 -15.13
C PRO A 70 -5.25 15.57 -14.70
N ASN A 71 -6.07 16.59 -14.95
CA ASN A 71 -5.76 18.00 -14.69
C ASN A 71 -5.89 18.41 -13.21
N GLY A 72 -6.68 17.71 -12.39
CA GLY A 72 -6.83 18.05 -10.97
C GLY A 72 -5.72 17.47 -10.09
N ILE A 73 -5.07 16.40 -10.53
CA ILE A 73 -3.91 15.79 -9.86
C ILE A 73 -2.70 16.74 -9.92
N LEU A 74 -2.53 17.47 -11.03
CA LEU A 74 -1.41 18.41 -11.23
C LEU A 74 -1.39 19.57 -10.22
N ALA A 75 -2.56 20.01 -9.73
CA ALA A 75 -2.64 21.09 -8.74
C ALA A 75 -2.30 20.64 -7.31
N LEU A 76 -2.46 19.33 -7.03
CA LEU A 76 -2.27 18.74 -5.70
C LEU A 76 -0.87 18.13 -5.55
N GLU A 77 -0.20 17.88 -6.67
CA GLU A 77 1.17 17.38 -6.74
C GLU A 77 2.17 18.13 -5.83
N PRO A 78 2.16 19.49 -5.77
CA PRO A 78 3.08 20.23 -4.91
C PRO A 78 2.96 19.87 -3.43
N LEU A 79 1.74 19.57 -2.94
CA LEU A 79 1.52 19.24 -1.54
C LEU A 79 2.13 17.87 -1.18
N VAL A 80 2.01 16.93 -2.11
CA VAL A 80 2.51 15.56 -1.94
C VAL A 80 4.03 15.54 -2.07
N VAL A 81 4.59 16.18 -3.10
CA VAL A 81 6.05 16.23 -3.30
C VAL A 81 6.75 16.94 -2.16
N ASP A 82 6.20 18.05 -1.64
CA ASP A 82 6.79 18.78 -0.52
C ASP A 82 6.86 17.91 0.74
N PHE A 83 5.77 17.18 1.04
CA PHE A 83 5.71 16.28 2.19
C PHE A 83 6.74 15.15 2.08
N PHE A 84 6.80 14.46 0.93
CA PHE A 84 7.77 13.37 0.74
C PHE A 84 9.21 13.86 0.66
N THR A 85 9.46 15.06 0.14
CA THR A 85 10.78 15.68 0.14
C THR A 85 11.25 16.01 1.56
N ALA A 86 10.35 16.56 2.38
CA ALA A 86 10.66 16.93 3.76
C ALA A 86 10.84 15.70 4.68
N HIS A 87 10.00 14.68 4.52
CA HIS A 87 9.85 13.60 5.51
C HIS A 87 10.23 12.22 5.02
N GLY A 88 10.41 12.02 3.71
CA GLY A 88 10.60 10.70 3.09
C GLY A 88 11.71 9.88 3.74
N LYS A 89 12.84 10.52 4.07
CA LYS A 89 13.99 9.85 4.72
C LYS A 89 13.68 9.28 6.11
N ALA A 90 12.68 9.81 6.81
CA ALA A 90 12.30 9.30 8.14
C ALA A 90 11.35 8.09 8.04
N ILE A 91 10.58 8.01 6.95
CA ILE A 91 9.50 7.03 6.78
C ILE A 91 10.06 5.64 6.50
N LYS A 92 9.68 4.67 7.34
CA LYS A 92 10.04 3.24 7.21
C LYS A 92 8.87 2.38 6.74
N LYS A 93 7.64 2.83 6.96
CA LYS A 93 6.42 2.10 6.62
C LYS A 93 5.36 3.02 6.04
N ILE A 94 4.78 2.59 4.93
CA ILE A 94 3.64 3.24 4.28
C ILE A 94 2.49 2.24 4.19
N VAL A 95 1.29 2.68 4.56
CA VAL A 95 0.04 1.97 4.34
C VAL A 95 -0.85 2.85 3.45
N SER A 96 -1.06 2.43 2.21
CA SER A 96 -1.91 3.08 1.22
C SER A 96 -3.28 2.41 1.16
N ARG A 97 -4.33 3.21 1.06
CA ARG A 97 -5.69 2.73 0.77
C ARG A 97 -6.35 3.56 -0.32
N GLY A 98 -6.26 3.09 -1.56
CA GLY A 98 -6.92 3.72 -2.71
C GLY A 98 -6.22 4.99 -3.18
N VAL A 99 -4.94 5.18 -2.84
CA VAL A 99 -4.18 6.40 -3.14
C VAL A 99 -2.76 6.17 -3.64
N LEU A 100 -2.33 4.91 -3.82
CA LEU A 100 -0.93 4.62 -4.18
C LEU A 100 -0.57 5.29 -5.52
N THR A 101 -1.48 5.23 -6.50
CA THR A 101 -1.32 5.83 -7.83
C THR A 101 -0.92 7.29 -7.79
N PHE A 102 -1.38 8.05 -6.79
CA PHE A 102 -1.14 9.49 -6.70
C PHE A 102 0.26 9.84 -6.17
N PHE A 103 0.84 8.97 -5.33
CA PHE A 103 2.12 9.27 -4.68
C PHE A 103 3.24 8.29 -4.99
N MET A 104 2.98 7.25 -5.78
CA MET A 104 3.97 6.22 -6.10
C MET A 104 5.28 6.83 -6.59
N LYS A 105 5.24 7.77 -7.55
CA LYS A 105 6.44 8.47 -8.07
C LYS A 105 7.29 9.19 -7.00
N PHE A 106 6.71 9.53 -5.85
CA PHE A 106 7.42 10.21 -4.74
C PHE A 106 8.03 9.24 -3.73
N LEU A 107 7.78 7.94 -3.84
CA LEU A 107 8.43 6.94 -2.98
C LEU A 107 9.95 6.90 -3.16
N GLY A 108 10.47 7.44 -4.26
CA GLY A 108 11.91 7.67 -4.45
C GLY A 108 12.56 8.58 -3.40
N HIS A 109 11.80 9.39 -2.68
CA HIS A 109 12.30 10.19 -1.55
C HIS A 109 12.39 9.39 -0.23
N CYS A 110 11.89 8.15 -0.20
CA CYS A 110 11.80 7.32 0.99
C CYS A 110 12.91 6.27 1.05
N ASP A 111 14.16 6.72 1.26
CA ASP A 111 15.35 5.85 1.27
C ASP A 111 15.29 4.72 2.30
N ASN A 112 14.55 4.93 3.41
CA ASN A 112 14.42 3.99 4.53
C ASN A 112 13.13 3.16 4.49
N LEU A 113 12.34 3.24 3.41
CA LEU A 113 11.08 2.53 3.29
C LEU A 113 11.30 1.02 3.20
N HIS A 114 10.96 0.27 4.24
CA HIS A 114 11.10 -1.18 4.25
C HIS A 114 9.77 -1.91 4.04
N ASP A 115 8.67 -1.27 4.44
CA ASP A 115 7.33 -1.85 4.44
C ASP A 115 6.37 -1.00 3.61
N LEU A 116 5.85 -1.57 2.53
CA LEU A 116 4.81 -0.94 1.73
C LEU A 116 3.56 -1.80 1.75
N MET A 117 2.44 -1.25 2.20
CA MET A 117 1.16 -1.94 2.20
C MET A 117 0.18 -1.15 1.34
N PHE A 118 -0.57 -1.82 0.48
CA PHE A 118 -1.52 -1.15 -0.42
C PHE A 118 -2.75 -2.02 -0.68
N GLU A 119 -3.88 -1.39 -1.01
CA GLU A 119 -5.10 -2.10 -1.40
C GLU A 119 -4.90 -2.82 -2.72
N ILE A 120 -5.53 -3.98 -2.91
CA ILE A 120 -5.28 -4.78 -4.11
C ILE A 120 -5.49 -4.00 -5.41
N HIS A 121 -6.47 -3.11 -5.52
CA HIS A 121 -6.69 -2.30 -6.73
C HIS A 121 -5.72 -1.12 -6.91
N ASP A 122 -4.91 -0.82 -5.90
CA ASP A 122 -3.78 0.09 -6.07
C ASP A 122 -2.66 -0.58 -6.90
N ASP A 123 -2.75 -1.88 -7.22
CA ASP A 123 -1.81 -2.57 -8.12
C ASP A 123 -1.81 -2.02 -9.54
N LEU A 124 -2.90 -1.42 -10.01
CA LEU A 124 -2.97 -0.67 -11.26
C LEU A 124 -1.98 0.51 -11.27
N ALA A 125 -1.54 1.01 -10.10
CA ALA A 125 -0.45 1.98 -10.00
C ALA A 125 0.89 1.41 -10.50
N LEU A 126 1.06 0.09 -10.44
CA LEU A 126 2.23 -0.64 -10.90
C LEU A 126 2.17 -0.92 -12.41
N GLU A 127 1.16 -0.40 -13.13
CA GLU A 127 1.19 -0.38 -14.59
C GLU A 127 2.42 0.40 -15.08
N PRO A 128 3.00 0.02 -16.24
CA PRO A 128 4.29 0.53 -16.68
C PRO A 128 4.17 1.97 -17.19
N THR A 129 4.09 2.89 -16.25
CA THR A 129 4.33 4.32 -16.42
C THR A 129 5.49 4.65 -15.48
N ASP A 130 6.66 4.86 -16.07
CA ASP A 130 7.94 5.16 -15.43
C ASP A 130 8.38 4.17 -14.32
N MET A 131 9.39 3.33 -14.64
CA MET A 131 9.90 2.29 -13.74
C MET A 131 10.57 2.90 -12.50
N LEU A 132 9.78 3.20 -11.48
CA LEU A 132 10.28 3.50 -10.15
C LEU A 132 10.87 2.22 -9.53
N ASN A 133 12.16 2.23 -9.23
CA ASN A 133 12.83 1.12 -8.57
C ASN A 133 13.02 1.43 -7.09
N LEU A 134 12.45 0.60 -6.22
CA LEU A 134 12.46 0.76 -4.76
C LEU A 134 13.20 -0.42 -4.11
N PRO A 135 14.53 -0.49 -4.22
CA PRO A 135 15.34 -1.59 -3.67
C PRO A 135 15.36 -1.63 -2.14
N GLN A 136 14.89 -0.57 -1.48
CA GLN A 136 14.81 -0.50 -0.02
C GLN A 136 13.62 -1.28 0.56
N VAL A 137 12.58 -1.53 -0.25
CA VAL A 137 11.35 -2.21 0.16
C VAL A 137 11.62 -3.72 0.26
N LYS A 138 11.37 -4.28 1.44
CA LYS A 138 11.64 -5.70 1.76
C LYS A 138 10.37 -6.51 1.97
N ARG A 139 9.29 -5.85 2.39
CA ARG A 139 8.01 -6.48 2.69
C ARG A 139 6.87 -5.71 2.05
N ILE A 140 5.98 -6.44 1.40
CA ILE A 140 4.76 -5.90 0.84
C ILE A 140 3.55 -6.49 1.54
N GLY A 141 2.58 -5.65 1.89
CA GLY A 141 1.27 -6.07 2.38
C GLY A 141 0.18 -5.77 1.36
N ILE A 142 -0.57 -6.78 0.93
CA ILE A 142 -1.73 -6.59 0.07
C ILE A 142 -2.97 -6.53 0.95
N LEU A 143 -3.62 -5.37 0.99
CA LEU A 143 -4.82 -5.11 1.77
C LEU A 143 -6.08 -5.50 0.99
N PRO A 144 -7.12 -6.02 1.67
CA PRO A 144 -8.41 -6.18 1.04
C PRO A 144 -8.94 -4.80 0.65
N ARG A 145 -9.70 -4.80 -0.43
CA ARG A 145 -10.44 -3.64 -0.91
C ARG A 145 -11.33 -3.06 0.19
N ALA A 146 -11.43 -1.74 0.26
CA ALA A 146 -12.44 -1.06 1.08
C ALA A 146 -13.87 -1.50 0.67
N GLN A 147 -14.79 -1.59 1.65
CA GLN A 147 -16.10 -2.23 1.53
C GLN A 147 -17.02 -1.74 0.39
N HIS A 148 -16.75 -0.59 -0.24
CA HIS A 148 -17.65 0.08 -1.18
C HIS A 148 -17.49 -0.32 -2.65
N SER A 149 -16.78 -1.41 -2.93
CA SER A 149 -16.13 -1.53 -4.21
C SER A 149 -16.35 -2.98 -4.70
N ALA A 150 -17.15 -3.14 -5.77
CA ALA A 150 -17.93 -4.35 -6.09
C ALA A 150 -17.31 -5.32 -7.13
N ARG A 151 -16.19 -4.95 -7.76
CA ARG A 151 -15.49 -5.77 -8.78
C ARG A 151 -14.75 -6.98 -8.16
N PRO A 152 -15.01 -8.23 -8.57
CA PRO A 152 -14.21 -9.37 -8.15
C PRO A 152 -12.74 -9.21 -8.60
N ILE A 153 -11.78 -9.62 -7.76
CA ILE A 153 -10.36 -9.74 -8.16
C ILE A 153 -10.26 -10.75 -9.29
N VAL A 154 -9.82 -10.34 -10.48
CA VAL A 154 -9.65 -11.21 -11.64
C VAL A 154 -8.17 -11.58 -11.78
N SER A 155 -7.90 -12.77 -12.35
CA SER A 155 -6.55 -13.28 -12.62
C SER A 155 -5.62 -12.24 -13.27
N ASP A 156 -6.15 -11.44 -14.19
CA ASP A 156 -5.38 -10.46 -14.98
C ASP A 156 -5.00 -9.20 -14.22
N ASP A 157 -5.63 -8.94 -13.06
CA ASP A 157 -5.34 -7.75 -12.26
C ASP A 157 -3.92 -7.85 -11.67
N ILE A 158 -3.35 -9.06 -11.52
CA ILE A 158 -2.09 -9.25 -10.80
C ILE A 158 -0.99 -9.86 -11.64
N ARG A 159 0.14 -9.16 -11.64
CA ARG A 159 1.32 -9.51 -12.42
C ARG A 159 2.53 -9.63 -11.48
N PRO A 160 2.84 -10.82 -10.95
CA PRO A 160 4.00 -11.06 -10.06
C PRO A 160 5.31 -10.48 -10.59
N GLN A 161 5.48 -10.45 -11.92
CA GLN A 161 6.61 -9.83 -12.60
C GLN A 161 6.79 -8.34 -12.27
N TRP A 162 5.71 -7.59 -12.03
CA TRP A 162 5.79 -6.18 -11.66
C TRP A 162 6.45 -6.00 -10.30
N PHE A 163 6.13 -6.85 -9.33
CA PHE A 163 6.74 -6.77 -8.01
C PHE A 163 8.26 -6.84 -8.07
N ARG A 164 8.81 -7.63 -8.99
CA ARG A 164 10.27 -7.72 -9.18
C ARG A 164 10.86 -6.45 -9.79
N SER A 165 10.18 -5.88 -10.78
CA SER A 165 10.62 -4.65 -11.46
C SER A 165 10.63 -3.45 -10.52
N TYR A 166 9.58 -3.30 -9.72
CA TYR A 166 9.44 -2.17 -8.79
C TYR A 166 10.17 -2.41 -7.46
N PHE A 167 10.25 -3.65 -6.98
CA PHE A 167 10.73 -3.99 -5.64
C PHE A 167 11.72 -5.16 -5.64
N PRO A 168 12.92 -4.99 -6.21
CA PRO A 168 13.87 -6.09 -6.41
C PRO A 168 14.45 -6.69 -5.11
N ALA A 169 14.22 -6.08 -3.95
CA ALA A 169 14.66 -6.61 -2.66
C ALA A 169 13.53 -7.27 -1.85
N VAL A 170 12.31 -7.32 -2.37
CA VAL A 170 11.18 -7.94 -1.67
C VAL A 170 11.42 -9.43 -1.48
N LYS A 171 11.22 -9.87 -0.24
CA LYS A 171 11.31 -11.28 0.15
C LYS A 171 9.96 -11.85 0.56
N VAL A 172 9.03 -10.99 0.96
CA VAL A 172 7.73 -11.37 1.51
C VAL A 172 6.65 -10.48 0.93
N VAL A 173 5.63 -11.11 0.35
CA VAL A 173 4.34 -10.51 0.05
C VAL A 173 3.31 -11.15 0.98
N ARG A 174 2.65 -10.35 1.81
CA ARG A 174 1.68 -10.81 2.79
C ARG A 174 0.27 -10.38 2.40
N LEU A 175 -0.63 -11.34 2.31
CA LEU A 175 -2.06 -11.10 2.22
C LEU A 175 -2.56 -10.67 3.60
N MET A 176 -3.16 -9.49 3.70
CA MET A 176 -3.61 -8.94 4.98
C MET A 176 -5.01 -9.39 5.38
N ASP A 177 -5.69 -10.14 4.52
CA ASP A 177 -6.92 -10.87 4.83
C ASP A 177 -6.97 -12.19 4.04
N LYS A 178 -7.17 -13.31 4.75
CA LYS A 178 -7.27 -14.66 4.13
C LYS A 178 -8.47 -14.75 3.18
N ARG A 179 -9.51 -13.93 3.39
CA ARG A 179 -10.76 -13.92 2.60
C ARG A 179 -10.65 -13.15 1.29
N MET A 180 -9.49 -12.53 1.01
CA MET A 180 -9.24 -11.86 -0.28
C MET A 180 -9.39 -12.81 -1.46
N PHE A 181 -9.08 -14.08 -1.26
CA PHE A 181 -9.31 -15.15 -2.22
C PHE A 181 -10.44 -16.03 -1.68
N ARG A 182 -11.63 -15.96 -2.29
CA ARG A 182 -12.68 -16.95 -2.03
C ARG A 182 -12.19 -18.33 -2.50
N SER A 183 -12.66 -19.40 -1.88
CA SER A 183 -12.28 -20.80 -2.22
C SER A 183 -12.46 -21.15 -3.70
N GLU A 184 -13.41 -20.51 -4.39
CA GLU A 184 -13.65 -20.64 -5.83
C GLU A 184 -12.51 -20.07 -6.71
N LYS A 185 -11.50 -19.43 -6.10
CA LYS A 185 -10.35 -18.78 -6.75
C LYS A 185 -9.01 -19.38 -6.35
N GLU A 186 -9.00 -20.65 -5.93
CA GLU A 186 -7.76 -21.36 -5.59
C GLU A 186 -6.73 -21.38 -6.73
N SER A 187 -7.18 -21.41 -7.99
CA SER A 187 -6.29 -21.28 -9.16
C SER A 187 -5.52 -19.96 -9.16
N ILE A 188 -6.19 -18.84 -8.90
CA ILE A 188 -5.57 -17.51 -8.86
C ILE A 188 -4.54 -17.45 -7.72
N LEU A 189 -4.91 -17.95 -6.53
CA LEU A 189 -3.98 -17.99 -5.39
C LEU A 189 -2.76 -18.89 -5.67
N ARG A 190 -2.95 -19.97 -6.45
CA ARG A 190 -1.89 -20.86 -6.93
C ARG A 190 -0.96 -20.16 -7.89
N ASP A 191 -1.50 -19.44 -8.86
CA ASP A 191 -0.70 -18.70 -9.84
C ASP A 191 0.12 -17.61 -9.15
N TRP A 192 -0.45 -16.92 -8.16
CA TRP A 192 0.28 -15.98 -7.30
C TRP A 192 1.41 -16.66 -6.56
N LYS A 193 1.13 -17.76 -5.86
CA LYS A 193 2.15 -18.49 -5.10
C LYS A 193 3.30 -18.91 -6.02
N ASN A 194 2.97 -19.54 -7.16
CA ASN A 194 3.95 -20.03 -8.11
C ASN A 194 4.78 -18.90 -8.72
N GLY A 195 4.12 -17.81 -9.15
CA GLY A 195 4.78 -16.64 -9.71
C GLY A 195 5.71 -15.95 -8.71
N MET A 196 5.28 -15.77 -7.46
CA MET A 196 6.12 -15.19 -6.40
C MET A 196 7.30 -16.11 -6.05
N THR A 197 7.05 -17.41 -5.91
CA THR A 197 8.08 -18.41 -5.57
C THR A 197 9.16 -18.49 -6.65
N HIS A 198 8.76 -18.45 -7.94
CA HIS A 198 9.70 -18.40 -9.06
C HIS A 198 10.68 -17.23 -8.97
N HIS A 199 10.28 -16.13 -8.33
CA HIS A 199 11.09 -14.94 -8.12
C HIS A 199 11.73 -14.85 -6.73
N GLY A 200 11.72 -15.93 -5.94
CA GLY A 200 12.32 -15.96 -4.61
C GLY A 200 11.53 -15.18 -3.54
N THR A 201 10.26 -14.88 -3.81
CA THR A 201 9.38 -14.15 -2.91
C THR A 201 8.40 -15.12 -2.26
N ARG A 202 8.29 -15.09 -0.92
CA ARG A 202 7.27 -15.88 -0.22
C ARG A 202 5.94 -15.17 -0.21
N LEU A 203 4.88 -15.93 -0.48
CA LEU A 203 3.51 -15.48 -0.27
C LEU A 203 3.01 -15.95 1.09
N GLU A 204 2.64 -15.02 1.96
CA GLU A 204 2.21 -15.30 3.33
C GLU A 204 0.75 -14.91 3.57
N TYR A 205 0.12 -15.63 4.49
CA TYR A 205 -1.11 -15.22 5.15
C TYR A 205 -0.86 -14.18 6.26
N PRO A 206 -1.92 -13.56 6.84
CA PRO A 206 -1.76 -12.54 7.87
C PRO A 206 -0.97 -12.99 9.11
N ASP A 207 -1.05 -14.29 9.43
CA ASP A 207 -0.37 -14.95 10.54
C ASP A 207 1.13 -15.20 10.27
N GLY A 208 1.62 -14.90 9.06
CA GLY A 208 3.01 -15.11 8.66
C GLY A 208 3.31 -16.53 8.18
N ASN A 209 2.31 -17.42 8.15
CA ASN A 209 2.47 -18.73 7.55
C ASN A 209 2.49 -18.60 6.03
N GLU A 210 3.37 -19.36 5.39
CA GLU A 210 3.41 -19.42 3.93
C GLU A 210 2.12 -20.05 3.40
N VAL A 211 1.61 -19.54 2.29
CA VAL A 211 0.42 -20.07 1.64
C VAL A 211 0.68 -21.51 1.19
N SER A 212 0.10 -22.49 1.89
CA SER A 212 0.08 -23.89 1.47
C SER A 212 -1.14 -24.15 0.60
N LEU A 213 -0.94 -24.59 -0.63
CA LEU A 213 -2.01 -25.08 -1.48
C LEU A 213 -1.88 -26.60 -1.49
N ALA A 214 -2.96 -27.29 -1.14
CA ALA A 214 -2.99 -28.73 -1.27
C ALA A 214 -2.72 -29.09 -2.74
N THR A 215 -1.69 -29.88 -2.99
CA THR A 215 -1.52 -30.57 -4.27
C THR A 215 -2.72 -31.49 -4.42
N THR A 216 -3.67 -31.09 -5.25
CA THR A 216 -4.69 -32.02 -5.74
C THR A 216 -3.92 -33.04 -6.57
N GLU A 217 -3.64 -34.21 -6.00
CA GLU A 217 -3.19 -35.34 -6.80
C GLU A 217 -4.22 -35.59 -7.90
N PRO A 218 -3.81 -35.88 -9.14
CA PRO A 218 -4.75 -36.34 -10.14
C PRO A 218 -5.40 -37.62 -9.59
N THR A 219 -6.70 -37.56 -9.32
CA THR A 219 -7.47 -38.73 -8.92
C THR A 219 -7.30 -39.80 -9.99
N ASN A 220 -6.90 -40.98 -9.54
CA ASN A 220 -6.45 -42.14 -10.33
C ASN A 220 -7.56 -42.80 -11.18
N ASP A 221 -8.60 -42.07 -11.58
CA ASP A 221 -9.82 -42.61 -12.22
C ASP A 221 -9.80 -42.62 -13.76
N GLN A 222 -8.69 -42.22 -14.40
CA GLN A 222 -8.56 -42.28 -15.87
C GLN A 222 -7.95 -43.59 -16.42
N ARG A 223 -7.80 -44.66 -15.62
CA ARG A 223 -7.32 -45.98 -16.09
C ARG A 223 -8.40 -47.02 -16.37
N ARG A 224 -9.67 -46.63 -16.56
CA ARG A 224 -10.75 -47.59 -16.83
C ARG A 224 -11.66 -47.21 -18.00
N TYR A 225 -11.12 -46.92 -19.18
CA TYR A 225 -11.87 -47.08 -20.43
C TYR A 225 -10.92 -47.34 -21.61
N VAL A 226 -10.29 -48.52 -21.61
CA VAL A 226 -9.85 -49.18 -22.85
C VAL A 226 -10.06 -50.68 -22.64
N GLN A 227 -11.21 -51.19 -23.09
CA GLN A 227 -11.38 -52.53 -23.64
C GLN A 227 -12.47 -52.46 -24.72
#